data_AF-A0AA39RSD7-F1
#
_entry.id   AF-A0AA39RSD7-F1
#
_cell.length_a   1.000
_cell.length_b   1.000
_cell.length_c   1.000
_cell.angle_alpha   90.00
_cell.angle_beta   90.00
_cell.angle_gamma   90.00
#
_symmetry.space_group_name_H-M   'P 1'
#
loop_
_entity.id
_entity.type
_entity.pdbx_description
1 polymer ?
#
loop_
_entity_poly.entity_id
_entity_poly.type
_entity_poly.pdbx_seq_one_letter_code
_entity_poly.pdbx_strand_id
1 'polypeptide(L)'
;MGKKNPLSFRHLCLRRRTKKKLDPPTPPPPQPMGQSPNTAAAGGSVPGKGKKKAGGARLWMRFDLTGRSELLECDKSTIIERAGIPARDLRILGPVFSHSSNILSREKAMVVNLEFIKAIVTAEEVLLLDPLQHEVLPFVDQLRQQLPYKSPANLHGAGPADVHDSEMQVSTGGRWLPIPESAEGLQRELPFEFQVLEIALEVVCTYLDSSVADLERDAYPVLDELARNVSTKNLEHVRSLKSNLTRLLARVQKVRDEIEHLLDDNEDMAHLYLTRKRIHNQQLEAVGDGSNSFAIVPLPHLPRLSSKRSGTGWNTEQDIVCA
;
A
#
# COMPACT_ATOMS: atom_id res chain seq x y z
N MET A 1 21.96 43.10 -14.72
CA MET A 1 20.52 43.48 -14.84
C MET A 1 19.90 42.68 -15.96
N GLY A 2 18.69 42.12 -15.79
CA GLY A 2 17.85 41.78 -16.95
C GLY A 2 17.31 40.35 -17.08
N LYS A 3 16.61 39.88 -16.04
CA LYS A 3 15.33 39.13 -16.11
C LYS A 3 15.23 37.83 -16.92
N LYS A 4 15.21 36.73 -16.16
CA LYS A 4 14.40 35.52 -16.42
C LYS A 4 12.92 35.90 -16.49
N ASN A 5 12.15 35.29 -17.39
CA ASN A 5 10.87 34.63 -17.09
C ASN A 5 10.29 33.87 -18.30
N PRO A 6 9.38 32.90 -18.05
CA PRO A 6 9.39 31.60 -18.71
C PRO A 6 8.22 31.37 -19.69
N LEU A 7 8.35 30.30 -20.45
CA LEU A 7 7.37 29.80 -21.41
C LEU A 7 6.04 29.47 -20.74
N SER A 8 4.99 30.17 -21.16
CA SER A 8 3.59 29.90 -20.83
C SER A 8 3.06 28.75 -21.70
N PHE A 9 2.82 27.59 -21.11
CA PHE A 9 1.98 26.56 -21.73
C PHE A 9 0.52 26.81 -21.32
N ARG A 10 -0.27 27.19 -22.32
CA ARG A 10 -1.72 27.40 -22.20
C ARG A 10 -2.42 26.07 -21.98
N HIS A 11 -3.25 26.01 -20.93
CA HIS A 11 -4.25 24.96 -20.71
C HIS A 11 -5.19 24.86 -21.93
N LEU A 12 -5.18 23.72 -22.62
CA LEU A 12 -6.20 23.37 -23.59
C LEU A 12 -7.31 22.58 -22.87
N CYS A 13 -8.37 23.29 -22.49
CA CYS A 13 -9.64 22.71 -22.09
C CYS A 13 -10.31 22.04 -23.32
N LEU A 14 -10.35 20.71 -23.34
CA LEU A 14 -11.15 19.96 -24.31
C LEU A 14 -12.63 20.06 -23.96
N ARG A 15 -13.36 20.81 -24.79
CA ARG A 15 -14.83 20.91 -24.80
C ARG A 15 -15.47 19.53 -24.92
N ARG A 16 -16.34 19.18 -23.96
CA ARG A 16 -17.25 18.03 -24.03
C ARG A 16 -18.20 18.18 -25.23
N ARG A 17 -18.14 17.24 -26.16
CA ARG A 17 -19.09 17.09 -27.27
C ARG A 17 -20.25 16.21 -26.78
N THR A 18 -21.47 16.74 -26.85
CA THR A 18 -22.71 16.06 -26.46
C THR A 18 -22.95 14.83 -27.35
N LYS A 19 -23.18 13.66 -26.74
CA LYS A 19 -23.49 12.41 -27.45
C LYS A 19 -25.00 12.20 -27.49
N LYS A 20 -25.52 12.12 -28.72
CA LYS A 20 -26.91 11.89 -29.11
C LYS A 20 -27.38 10.51 -28.63
N LYS A 21 -28.58 10.48 -28.03
CA LYS A 21 -29.30 9.29 -27.54
C LYS A 21 -29.63 8.35 -28.71
N LEU A 22 -29.26 7.08 -28.59
CA LEU A 22 -29.71 5.99 -29.47
C LEU A 22 -30.43 4.95 -28.59
N ASP A 23 -31.61 4.53 -29.01
CA ASP A 23 -32.49 3.61 -28.29
C ASP A 23 -31.96 2.17 -28.27
N PRO A 24 -32.34 1.34 -27.28
CA PRO A 24 -31.88 -0.04 -27.14
C PRO A 24 -32.59 -1.00 -28.12
N PRO A 25 -31.93 -2.09 -28.59
CA PRO A 25 -32.56 -3.08 -29.44
C PRO A 25 -33.48 -4.03 -28.66
N THR A 26 -34.58 -4.39 -29.29
CA THR A 26 -35.66 -5.31 -28.86
C THR A 26 -35.19 -6.78 -28.77
N PRO A 27 -35.76 -7.59 -27.85
CA PRO A 27 -35.47 -9.03 -27.76
C PRO A 27 -36.25 -9.85 -28.82
N PRO A 28 -35.73 -11.03 -29.24
CA PRO A 28 -36.38 -11.88 -30.24
C PRO A 28 -37.62 -12.63 -29.68
N PRO A 29 -38.58 -13.03 -30.55
CA PRO A 29 -39.85 -13.63 -30.14
C PRO A 29 -39.74 -15.13 -29.78
N PRO A 30 -40.68 -15.67 -28.97
CA PRO A 30 -40.71 -17.08 -28.59
C PRO A 30 -41.30 -17.96 -29.70
N GLN A 31 -40.72 -19.13 -29.93
CA GLN A 31 -41.29 -20.19 -30.79
C GLN A 31 -41.66 -21.45 -29.97
N PRO A 32 -42.68 -22.20 -30.41
CA PRO A 32 -43.53 -22.98 -29.53
C PRO A 32 -43.11 -24.44 -29.34
N MET A 33 -43.62 -25.03 -28.24
CA MET A 33 -43.64 -26.45 -27.93
C MET A 33 -44.26 -27.29 -29.06
N GLY A 34 -43.62 -28.43 -29.37
CA GLY A 34 -44.14 -29.46 -30.27
C GLY A 34 -43.45 -30.82 -30.05
N GLN A 35 -44.00 -31.59 -29.11
CA GLN A 35 -44.17 -33.05 -29.05
C GLN A 35 -43.06 -34.04 -29.49
N SER A 36 -42.81 -34.98 -28.56
CA SER A 36 -42.05 -36.23 -28.66
C SER A 36 -42.79 -37.30 -29.50
N PRO A 37 -42.12 -38.40 -29.91
CA PRO A 37 -42.22 -39.62 -29.09
C PRO A 37 -40.95 -40.49 -28.98
N ASN A 38 -40.72 -40.93 -27.74
CA ASN A 38 -40.25 -42.24 -27.25
C ASN A 38 -39.26 -43.09 -28.07
N THR A 39 -38.16 -43.46 -27.40
CA THR A 39 -37.81 -44.89 -27.18
C THR A 39 -36.91 -45.02 -25.95
N ALA A 40 -37.13 -46.12 -25.23
CA ALA A 40 -36.68 -46.39 -23.87
C ALA A 40 -35.23 -46.86 -23.77
N ALA A 41 -34.56 -46.56 -22.65
CA ALA A 41 -33.67 -47.49 -21.94
C ALA A 41 -33.32 -46.97 -20.54
N ALA A 42 -33.23 -47.91 -19.60
CA ALA A 42 -33.16 -47.75 -18.16
C ALA A 42 -31.79 -47.27 -17.63
N GLY A 43 -31.79 -46.76 -16.38
CA GLY A 43 -30.59 -46.67 -15.55
C GLY A 43 -30.63 -45.49 -14.57
N GLY A 44 -31.04 -45.72 -13.33
CA GLY A 44 -31.10 -44.69 -12.29
C GLY A 44 -29.73 -44.36 -11.70
N SER A 45 -29.50 -43.08 -11.34
CA SER A 45 -28.56 -42.67 -10.29
C SER A 45 -28.81 -41.22 -9.83
N VAL A 46 -29.09 -41.06 -8.53
CA VAL A 46 -28.72 -39.96 -7.59
C VAL A 46 -28.97 -38.48 -7.98
N PRO A 47 -29.64 -37.67 -7.11
CA PRO A 47 -29.68 -36.23 -7.29
C PRO A 47 -28.32 -35.61 -6.92
N GLY A 48 -27.51 -35.36 -7.93
CA GLY A 48 -26.31 -34.54 -7.81
C GLY A 48 -26.71 -33.11 -7.44
N LYS A 49 -26.57 -32.76 -6.15
CA LYS A 49 -26.48 -31.38 -5.66
C LYS A 49 -25.67 -30.56 -6.66
N GLY A 50 -26.29 -29.54 -7.22
CA GLY A 50 -25.61 -28.51 -8.01
C GLY A 50 -24.40 -28.04 -7.21
N LYS A 51 -23.22 -28.44 -7.68
CA LYS A 51 -21.93 -27.99 -7.17
C LYS A 51 -21.95 -26.48 -7.34
N LYS A 52 -22.23 -25.74 -6.25
CA LYS A 52 -21.99 -24.30 -6.19
C LYS A 52 -20.60 -24.10 -6.78
N LYS A 53 -20.52 -23.35 -7.88
CA LYS A 53 -19.29 -23.02 -8.58
C LYS A 53 -18.36 -22.41 -7.54
N ALA A 54 -17.47 -23.24 -6.97
CA ALA A 54 -16.48 -22.79 -6.01
C ALA A 54 -15.71 -21.69 -6.71
N GLY A 55 -15.82 -20.46 -6.21
CA GLY A 55 -14.96 -19.37 -6.66
C GLY A 55 -13.54 -19.82 -6.35
N GLY A 56 -12.87 -20.35 -7.38
CA GLY A 56 -11.72 -21.24 -7.25
C GLY A 56 -10.66 -20.69 -6.31
N ALA A 57 -10.11 -21.57 -5.49
CA ALA A 57 -8.90 -21.30 -4.74
C ALA A 57 -7.82 -20.78 -5.69
N ARG A 58 -7.06 -19.79 -5.22
CA ARG A 58 -5.93 -19.21 -5.95
C ARG A 58 -4.64 -19.55 -5.23
N LEU A 59 -3.54 -19.50 -5.96
CA LEU A 59 -2.24 -19.73 -5.40
C LEU A 59 -1.72 -18.46 -4.73
N TRP A 60 -1.34 -18.58 -3.47
CA TRP A 60 -0.76 -17.51 -2.66
C TRP A 60 0.58 -17.95 -2.10
N MET A 61 1.49 -17.00 -1.90
CA MET A 61 2.69 -17.18 -1.09
C MET A 61 2.58 -16.29 0.13
N ARG A 62 2.82 -16.89 1.29
CA ARG A 62 2.83 -16.19 2.58
C ARG A 62 4.26 -16.00 3.02
N PHE A 63 4.60 -14.81 3.48
CA PHE A 63 5.87 -14.50 4.13
C PHE A 63 5.59 -14.06 5.57
N ASP A 64 6.30 -14.63 6.53
CA ASP A 64 6.27 -14.14 7.92
C ASP A 64 7.34 -13.05 8.16
N LEU A 65 7.33 -12.47 9.36
CA LEU A 65 8.31 -11.47 9.83
C LEU A 65 9.78 -11.94 9.75
N THR A 66 10.02 -13.24 9.66
CA THR A 66 11.38 -13.83 9.57
C THR A 66 11.80 -14.10 8.14
N GLY A 67 10.95 -13.79 7.15
CA GLY A 67 11.18 -14.06 5.74
C GLY A 67 10.92 -15.51 5.34
N ARG A 68 10.37 -16.36 6.23
CA ARG A 68 9.99 -17.73 5.85
C ARG A 68 8.78 -17.67 4.92
N SER A 69 8.92 -18.30 3.76
CA SER A 69 7.89 -18.34 2.74
C SER A 69 7.17 -19.68 2.69
N GLU A 70 5.85 -19.66 2.58
CA GLU A 70 4.99 -20.84 2.46
C GLU A 70 4.04 -20.67 1.26
N LEU A 71 3.91 -21.69 0.41
CA LEU A 71 2.98 -21.69 -0.71
C LEU A 71 1.66 -22.35 -0.29
N LEU A 72 0.54 -21.69 -0.56
CA LEU A 72 -0.78 -22.12 -0.10
C LEU A 72 -1.88 -21.82 -1.12
N GLU A 73 -2.84 -22.73 -1.23
CA GLU A 73 -4.06 -22.51 -2.02
C GLU A 73 -5.18 -22.03 -1.10
N CYS A 74 -5.63 -20.80 -1.32
CA CYS A 74 -6.69 -20.19 -0.51
C CYS A 74 -7.81 -19.68 -1.38
N ASP A 75 -9.05 -19.89 -0.90
CA ASP A 75 -10.21 -19.24 -1.47
C ASP A 75 -10.33 -17.80 -0.96
N LYS A 76 -11.25 -17.04 -1.58
CA LYS A 76 -11.43 -15.62 -1.26
C LYS A 76 -11.87 -15.40 0.19
N SER A 77 -12.73 -16.27 0.71
CA SER A 77 -13.28 -16.16 2.06
C SER A 77 -12.17 -16.33 3.10
N THR A 78 -11.28 -17.31 2.90
CA THR A 78 -10.13 -17.57 3.78
C THR A 78 -9.19 -16.36 3.83
N ILE A 79 -8.91 -15.72 2.69
CA ILE A 79 -8.05 -14.52 2.64
C ILE A 79 -8.72 -13.32 3.32
N ILE A 80 -10.01 -13.11 3.08
CA ILE A 80 -10.80 -12.03 3.71
C ILE A 80 -10.78 -12.15 5.24
N GLU A 81 -11.04 -13.35 5.74
CA GLU A 81 -11.07 -13.63 7.18
C GLU A 81 -9.68 -13.47 7.80
N ARG A 82 -8.65 -14.08 7.18
CA ARG A 82 -7.27 -14.03 7.66
C ARG A 82 -6.71 -12.60 7.71
N ALA A 83 -6.87 -11.84 6.63
CA ALA A 83 -6.32 -10.49 6.55
C ALA A 83 -7.23 -9.41 7.19
N GLY A 84 -8.46 -9.77 7.58
CA GLY A 84 -9.42 -8.83 8.14
C GLY A 84 -9.83 -7.71 7.19
N ILE A 85 -9.87 -7.98 5.87
CA ILE A 85 -10.21 -6.98 4.84
C ILE A 85 -11.62 -7.15 4.29
N PRO A 86 -12.35 -6.06 4.00
CA PRO A 86 -13.61 -6.12 3.27
C PRO A 86 -13.50 -6.85 1.93
N ALA A 87 -14.55 -7.62 1.57
CA ALA A 87 -14.60 -8.36 0.30
C ALA A 87 -14.46 -7.48 -0.95
N ARG A 88 -14.79 -6.18 -0.87
CA ARG A 88 -14.60 -5.20 -1.95
C ARG A 88 -13.12 -4.92 -2.22
N ASP A 89 -12.28 -4.94 -1.19
CA ASP A 89 -10.87 -4.58 -1.31
C ASP A 89 -10.09 -5.73 -1.96
N LEU A 90 -10.43 -6.98 -1.64
CA LEU A 90 -9.85 -8.14 -2.33
C LEU A 90 -10.13 -8.13 -3.85
N ARG A 91 -11.19 -7.46 -4.31
CA ARG A 91 -11.50 -7.39 -5.75
C ARG A 91 -10.45 -6.62 -6.54
N ILE A 92 -9.70 -5.71 -5.92
CA ILE A 92 -8.67 -4.93 -6.61
C ILE A 92 -7.50 -5.82 -7.08
N LEU A 93 -7.29 -6.98 -6.45
CA LEU A 93 -6.31 -7.97 -6.88
C LEU A 93 -6.86 -8.89 -8.00
N GLY A 94 -8.15 -8.77 -8.29
CA GLY A 94 -8.84 -9.56 -9.29
C GLY A 94 -8.48 -9.20 -10.74
N PRO A 95 -8.88 -10.04 -11.71
CA PRO A 95 -8.54 -9.86 -13.12
C PRO A 95 -8.94 -8.50 -13.69
N VAL A 96 -10.07 -7.95 -13.25
CA VAL A 96 -10.65 -6.67 -13.71
C VAL A 96 -9.69 -5.49 -13.48
N PHE A 97 -8.86 -5.58 -12.44
CA PHE A 97 -7.97 -4.52 -11.98
C PHE A 97 -6.48 -4.86 -12.21
N SER A 98 -6.19 -5.85 -13.08
CA SER A 98 -4.79 -6.29 -13.34
C SER A 98 -3.93 -5.24 -14.05
N HIS A 99 -4.50 -4.11 -14.45
CA HIS A 99 -3.79 -3.01 -15.10
C HIS A 99 -3.98 -1.66 -14.35
N SER A 100 -4.47 -1.70 -13.12
CA SER A 100 -4.51 -0.53 -12.23
C SER A 100 -3.41 -0.65 -11.18
N SER A 101 -2.86 0.49 -10.76
CA SER A 101 -2.05 0.59 -9.56
C SER A 101 -2.93 1.14 -8.45
N ASN A 102 -2.91 0.53 -7.26
CA ASN A 102 -3.71 0.95 -6.12
C ASN A 102 -3.11 0.47 -4.79
N ILE A 103 -3.10 1.34 -3.78
CA ILE A 103 -2.69 1.03 -2.41
C ILE A 103 -3.86 1.38 -1.48
N LEU A 104 -4.55 0.37 -0.97
CA LEU A 104 -5.62 0.58 0.00
C LEU A 104 -5.08 0.50 1.42
N SER A 105 -5.22 1.61 2.14
CA SER A 105 -5.04 1.67 3.57
C SER A 105 -6.28 1.07 4.28
N ARG A 106 -6.07 0.16 5.22
CA ARG A 106 -7.12 -0.37 6.11
C ARG A 106 -6.57 -0.46 7.52
N GLU A 107 -7.46 -0.77 8.47
CA GLU A 107 -7.10 -0.77 9.88
C GLU A 107 -6.07 -1.84 10.26
N LYS A 108 -6.18 -3.04 9.67
CA LYS A 108 -5.33 -4.19 9.99
C LYS A 108 -4.43 -4.65 8.83
N ALA A 109 -4.61 -4.07 7.65
CA ALA A 109 -3.92 -4.50 6.44
C ALA A 109 -3.73 -3.34 5.46
N MET A 110 -2.75 -3.49 4.58
CA MET A 110 -2.52 -2.69 3.39
C MET A 110 -2.69 -3.60 2.18
N VAL A 111 -3.60 -3.26 1.27
CA VAL A 111 -3.79 -4.04 0.03
C VAL A 111 -3.03 -3.33 -1.09
N VAL A 112 -2.04 -4.00 -1.66
CA VAL A 112 -1.12 -3.45 -2.65
C VAL A 112 -1.37 -4.12 -4.00
N ASN A 113 -1.73 -3.33 -5.00
CA ASN A 113 -1.77 -3.72 -6.40
C ASN A 113 -0.84 -2.76 -7.15
N LEU A 114 0.39 -3.16 -7.46
CA LEU A 114 1.37 -2.34 -8.17
C LEU A 114 1.90 -3.11 -9.36
N GLU A 115 1.46 -2.73 -10.57
CA GLU A 115 1.80 -3.44 -11.82
C GLU A 115 1.47 -4.94 -11.74
N PHE A 116 2.50 -5.79 -11.63
CA PHE A 116 2.37 -7.25 -11.52
C PHE A 116 2.37 -7.75 -10.07
N ILE A 117 2.69 -6.89 -9.10
CA ILE A 117 2.70 -7.23 -7.67
C ILE A 117 1.31 -7.05 -7.08
N LYS A 118 0.74 -8.14 -6.57
CA LYS A 118 -0.58 -8.17 -5.93
C LYS A 118 -0.46 -8.78 -4.55
N ALA A 119 -0.42 -7.95 -3.52
CA ALA A 119 -0.15 -8.38 -2.16
C ALA A 119 -1.14 -7.81 -1.15
N ILE A 120 -1.30 -8.52 -0.03
CA ILE A 120 -1.93 -8.00 1.18
C ILE A 120 -0.86 -8.05 2.27
N VAL A 121 -0.58 -6.90 2.87
CA VAL A 121 0.44 -6.75 3.91
C VAL A 121 -0.27 -6.51 5.23
N THR A 122 0.11 -7.25 6.26
CA THR A 122 -0.43 -7.11 7.62
C THR A 122 0.69 -6.75 8.60
N ALA A 123 0.32 -6.64 9.88
CA ALA A 123 1.22 -6.65 11.04
C ALA A 123 2.39 -7.66 11.01
N GLU A 124 2.14 -8.84 10.46
CA GLU A 124 2.93 -10.04 10.73
C GLU A 124 3.33 -10.81 9.48
N GLU A 125 2.57 -10.62 8.41
CA GLU A 125 2.75 -11.40 7.20
C GLU A 125 2.34 -10.65 5.94
N VAL A 126 2.94 -11.09 4.84
CA VAL A 126 2.57 -10.71 3.47
C VAL A 126 1.90 -11.90 2.80
N LEU A 127 0.74 -11.68 2.18
CA LEU A 127 0.07 -12.63 1.30
C LEU A 127 0.19 -12.14 -0.14
N LEU A 128 1.04 -12.78 -0.92
CA LEU A 128 1.31 -12.48 -2.33
C LEU A 128 0.50 -13.41 -3.24
N LEU A 129 -0.27 -12.84 -4.15
CA LEU A 129 -1.08 -13.58 -5.12
C LEU A 129 -0.27 -13.97 -6.35
N ASP A 130 -0.51 -15.18 -6.87
CA ASP A 130 0.09 -15.72 -8.09
C ASP A 130 1.64 -15.62 -8.13
N PRO A 131 2.35 -16.10 -7.08
CA PRO A 131 3.78 -15.83 -6.84
C PRO A 131 4.75 -16.49 -7.83
N LEU A 132 4.26 -17.37 -8.72
CA LEU A 132 5.09 -18.10 -9.68
C LEU A 132 5.18 -17.41 -11.05
N GLN A 133 4.52 -16.26 -11.22
CA GLN A 133 4.65 -15.45 -12.44
C GLN A 133 6.05 -14.88 -12.55
N HIS A 134 6.63 -14.90 -13.75
CA HIS A 134 8.03 -14.56 -13.99
C HIS A 134 8.35 -13.13 -13.51
N GLU A 135 7.45 -12.19 -13.78
CA GLU A 135 7.56 -10.79 -13.39
C GLU A 135 7.52 -10.60 -11.88
N VAL A 136 6.90 -11.52 -11.13
CA VAL A 136 6.74 -11.46 -9.67
C VAL A 136 7.94 -12.07 -8.93
N LEU A 137 8.71 -12.96 -9.59
CA LEU A 137 9.85 -13.64 -8.97
C LEU A 137 10.91 -12.70 -8.37
N PRO A 138 11.31 -11.58 -9.01
CA PRO A 138 12.27 -10.64 -8.41
C PRO A 138 11.78 -10.11 -7.06
N PHE A 139 10.48 -9.84 -6.92
CA PHE A 139 9.88 -9.41 -5.66
C PHE A 139 9.91 -10.49 -4.60
N VAL A 140 9.57 -11.73 -4.98
CA VAL A 140 9.67 -12.90 -4.11
C VAL A 140 11.09 -13.10 -3.58
N ASP A 141 12.09 -12.99 -4.45
CA ASP A 141 13.49 -13.18 -4.09
C ASP A 141 14.01 -12.07 -3.18
N GLN A 142 13.64 -10.81 -3.46
CA GLN A 142 13.99 -9.69 -2.57
C GLN A 142 13.32 -9.80 -1.19
N LEU A 143 12.06 -10.24 -1.10
CA LEU A 143 11.41 -10.48 0.20
C LEU A 143 12.16 -11.54 1.01
N ARG A 144 12.57 -12.66 0.39
CA ARG A 144 13.36 -13.70 1.08
C ARG A 144 14.72 -13.17 1.57
N GLN A 145 15.33 -12.28 0.80
CA GLN A 145 16.66 -11.75 1.11
C GLN A 145 16.63 -10.62 2.13
N GLN A 146 15.58 -9.79 2.15
CA GLN A 146 15.60 -8.54 2.92
C GLN A 146 14.82 -8.63 4.23
N LEU A 147 13.72 -9.41 4.29
CA LEU A 147 12.92 -9.55 5.52
C LEU A 147 13.71 -10.10 6.71
N PRO A 148 14.61 -11.10 6.57
CA PRO A 148 15.38 -11.62 7.71
C PRO A 148 16.39 -10.63 8.30
N TYR A 149 16.90 -9.70 7.49
CA TYR A 149 18.00 -8.79 7.85
C TYR A 149 17.53 -7.45 8.41
N LYS A 150 16.25 -7.10 8.23
CA LYS A 150 15.63 -5.89 8.75
C LYS A 150 14.55 -6.20 9.80
N SER A 151 14.73 -7.27 10.58
CA SER A 151 13.82 -7.62 11.69
C SER A 151 14.40 -7.16 13.04
N PRO A 152 13.62 -6.49 13.90
CA PRO A 152 14.09 -5.82 15.13
C PRO A 152 14.52 -6.76 16.27
N ALA A 153 14.78 -8.03 15.99
CA ALA A 153 14.95 -9.08 17.00
C ALA A 153 16.29 -9.06 17.76
N ASN A 154 17.23 -8.16 17.45
CA ASN A 154 18.55 -8.12 18.11
C ASN A 154 18.78 -6.89 19.01
N LEU A 155 17.74 -6.38 19.69
CA LEU A 155 17.90 -5.41 20.78
C LEU A 155 17.77 -6.07 22.16
N HIS A 156 18.47 -7.18 22.42
CA HIS A 156 18.70 -7.67 23.77
C HIS A 156 20.07 -8.35 23.85
N GLY A 157 21.07 -7.65 24.41
CA GLY A 157 22.27 -8.31 24.95
C GLY A 157 23.61 -7.69 24.60
N ALA A 158 23.93 -6.53 25.19
CA ALA A 158 25.30 -6.22 25.62
C ALA A 158 25.25 -5.14 26.71
N GLY A 159 25.72 -5.48 27.90
CA GLY A 159 25.63 -4.65 29.11
C GLY A 159 26.47 -3.37 29.08
N PRO A 160 26.32 -2.51 30.11
CA PRO A 160 26.91 -1.19 30.17
C PRO A 160 28.37 -1.24 30.63
N ALA A 161 29.23 -0.48 29.97
CA ALA A 161 30.54 -0.10 30.47
C ALA A 161 30.70 1.42 30.35
N ASP A 162 30.39 2.07 31.47
CA ASP A 162 31.03 3.23 32.08
C ASP A 162 31.68 4.37 31.27
N VAL A 163 31.15 5.58 31.56
CA VAL A 163 31.85 6.81 31.97
C VAL A 163 32.76 7.51 30.95
N HIS A 164 32.31 8.67 30.45
CA HIS A 164 32.95 9.94 30.84
C HIS A 164 32.04 11.16 30.67
N ASP A 165 32.08 11.98 31.71
CA ASP A 165 31.34 13.21 31.98
C ASP A 165 32.02 14.43 31.31
N SER A 166 31.23 15.41 30.87
CA SER A 166 31.61 16.83 30.81
C SER A 166 30.40 17.69 30.38
N GLU A 167 29.65 18.20 31.36
CA GLU A 167 28.75 19.34 31.19
C GLU A 167 29.52 20.63 30.85
N MET A 168 28.93 21.54 30.04
CA MET A 168 28.72 22.96 30.41
C MET A 168 27.91 23.74 29.33
N GLN A 169 26.60 23.87 29.60
CA GLN A 169 25.78 25.10 29.61
C GLN A 169 25.44 25.99 28.37
N VAL A 170 24.11 26.18 28.28
CA VAL A 170 23.31 27.43 28.12
C VAL A 170 22.68 27.80 26.76
N SER A 171 21.36 27.94 26.88
CA SER A 171 20.27 28.34 25.98
C SER A 171 20.55 29.43 24.95
N THR A 172 19.88 29.35 23.78
CA THR A 172 18.96 30.37 23.24
C THR A 172 18.33 29.90 21.91
N GLY A 173 16.99 29.96 21.82
CA GLY A 173 16.26 30.35 20.60
C GLY A 173 16.20 29.36 19.43
N GLY A 174 14.98 29.01 19.02
CA GLY A 174 14.70 28.02 17.98
C GLY A 174 15.43 28.26 16.66
N ARG A 175 16.08 27.20 16.18
CA ARG A 175 16.57 27.08 14.80
C ARG A 175 16.81 25.61 14.52
N TRP A 176 16.30 25.13 13.39
CA TRP A 176 16.62 23.84 12.80
C TRP A 176 18.13 23.56 12.92
N LEU A 177 18.51 22.47 13.57
CA LEU A 177 19.91 22.08 13.74
C LEU A 177 20.27 20.87 12.88
N PRO A 178 21.56 20.77 12.50
CA PRO A 178 22.01 20.10 11.29
C PRO A 178 22.25 18.61 11.50
N ILE A 179 22.11 17.87 10.40
CA ILE A 179 22.53 16.49 10.21
C ILE A 179 24.00 16.33 10.64
N PRO A 180 24.34 15.41 11.55
CA PRO A 180 25.71 14.94 11.69
C PRO A 180 25.95 13.85 10.65
N GLU A 181 26.63 14.19 9.56
CA GLU A 181 27.30 13.22 8.71
C GLU A 181 28.59 12.79 9.41
N SER A 182 28.60 11.61 10.02
CA SER A 182 29.81 10.83 10.28
C SER A 182 29.46 9.37 10.59
N ALA A 183 29.76 8.52 9.61
CA ALA A 183 30.03 7.09 9.70
C ALA A 183 28.89 6.12 10.11
N GLU A 184 28.55 5.24 9.16
CA GLU A 184 28.15 3.84 9.39
C GLU A 184 26.77 3.59 10.02
N GLY A 185 25.75 3.63 9.17
CA GLY A 185 24.91 2.44 8.98
C GLY A 185 24.08 1.93 10.17
N LEU A 186 23.66 2.78 11.10
CA LEU A 186 22.48 2.46 11.91
C LEU A 186 21.26 2.52 10.98
N GLN A 187 21.05 1.44 10.24
CA GLN A 187 19.84 1.17 9.46
C GLN A 187 18.65 1.46 10.38
N ARG A 188 18.02 2.63 10.20
CA ARG A 188 16.71 2.89 10.82
C ARG A 188 15.77 1.92 10.15
N GLU A 189 15.63 0.78 10.79
CA GLU A 189 14.85 -0.34 10.32
C GLU A 189 13.40 0.13 10.15
N LEU A 190 12.92 0.12 8.91
CA LEU A 190 11.53 0.46 8.63
C LEU A 190 10.62 -0.60 9.27
N PRO A 191 9.45 -0.21 9.82
CA PRO A 191 8.46 -1.20 10.24
C PRO A 191 8.14 -2.16 9.10
N PHE A 192 7.80 -3.40 9.44
CA PHE A 192 7.63 -4.52 8.50
C PHE A 192 6.80 -4.13 7.26
N GLU A 193 5.66 -3.48 7.46
CA GLU A 193 4.77 -3.09 6.39
C GLU A 193 5.39 -2.08 5.40
N PHE A 194 6.24 -1.18 5.89
CA PHE A 194 6.95 -0.21 5.05
C PHE A 194 8.17 -0.81 4.38
N GLN A 195 8.83 -1.80 5.01
CA GLN A 195 9.88 -2.56 4.34
C GLN A 195 9.32 -3.32 3.14
N VAL A 196 8.17 -3.99 3.30
CA VAL A 196 7.52 -4.70 2.20
C VAL A 196 7.13 -3.75 1.07
N LEU A 197 6.59 -2.57 1.43
CA LEU A 197 6.23 -1.54 0.46
C LEU A 197 7.44 -0.97 -0.27
N GLU A 198 8.54 -0.72 0.44
CA GLU A 198 9.83 -0.28 -0.12
C GLU A 198 10.31 -1.27 -1.18
N ILE A 199 10.38 -2.56 -0.83
CA ILE A 199 10.79 -3.63 -1.74
C ILE A 199 9.86 -3.70 -2.96
N ALA A 200 8.54 -3.61 -2.75
CA ALA A 200 7.57 -3.65 -3.85
C ALA A 200 7.77 -2.48 -4.83
N LEU A 201 7.97 -1.27 -4.30
CA LEU A 201 8.20 -0.08 -5.11
C LEU A 201 9.55 -0.14 -5.83
N GLU A 202 10.60 -0.61 -5.18
CA GLU A 202 11.92 -0.79 -5.79
C GLU A 202 11.85 -1.72 -7.00
N VAL A 203 11.21 -2.89 -6.87
CA VAL A 203 11.04 -3.85 -7.97
C VAL A 203 10.23 -3.25 -9.11
N VAL A 204 9.11 -2.58 -8.80
CA VAL A 204 8.24 -2.00 -9.83
C VAL A 204 8.93 -0.87 -10.57
N CYS A 205 9.65 0.00 -9.88
CA CYS A 205 10.41 1.09 -10.52
C CYS A 205 11.53 0.52 -11.40
N THR A 206 12.31 -0.44 -10.90
CA THR A 206 13.38 -1.11 -11.66
C THR A 206 12.85 -1.78 -12.93
N TYR A 207 11.68 -2.43 -12.83
CA TYR A 207 11.02 -3.04 -13.98
C TYR A 207 10.58 -2.01 -15.02
N LEU A 208 9.98 -0.89 -14.58
CA LEU A 208 9.51 0.16 -15.47
C LEU A 208 10.69 0.87 -16.15
N ASP A 209 11.78 1.13 -15.43
CA ASP A 209 13.02 1.69 -15.99
C ASP A 209 13.64 0.77 -17.04
N SER A 210 13.69 -0.53 -16.77
CA SER A 210 14.14 -1.53 -17.75
C SER A 210 13.26 -1.53 -18.99
N SER A 211 11.94 -1.39 -18.82
CA SER A 211 10.98 -1.29 -19.93
C SER A 211 11.19 -0.02 -20.76
N VAL A 212 11.62 1.09 -20.15
CA VAL A 212 11.98 2.33 -20.87
C VAL A 212 13.26 2.09 -21.68
N ALA A 213 14.29 1.53 -21.07
CA ALA A 213 15.57 1.25 -21.75
C ALA A 213 15.39 0.30 -22.95
N ASP A 214 14.56 -0.74 -22.82
CA ASP A 214 14.22 -1.64 -23.94
C ASP A 214 13.49 -0.89 -25.06
N LEU A 215 12.52 -0.05 -24.71
CA LEU A 215 11.78 0.74 -25.70
C LEU A 215 12.69 1.74 -26.43
N GLU A 216 13.62 2.38 -25.72
CA GLU A 216 14.62 3.28 -26.30
C GLU A 216 15.54 2.54 -27.27
N ARG A 217 16.07 1.37 -26.87
CA ARG A 217 16.89 0.51 -27.74
C ARG A 217 16.16 0.16 -29.04
N ASP A 218 14.86 -0.14 -28.96
CA ASP A 218 14.04 -0.48 -30.13
C ASP A 218 13.63 0.76 -30.94
N ALA A 219 13.55 1.94 -30.32
CA ALA A 219 13.11 3.18 -30.96
C ALA A 219 14.12 3.71 -31.98
N TYR A 220 15.40 3.80 -31.60
CA TYR A 220 16.44 4.39 -32.44
C TYR A 220 16.54 3.77 -33.84
N PRO A 221 16.63 2.44 -34.03
CA PRO A 221 16.72 1.87 -35.37
C PRO A 221 15.45 2.12 -36.21
N VAL A 222 14.26 2.11 -35.58
CA VAL A 222 12.98 2.38 -36.26
C VAL A 222 12.90 3.83 -36.75
N LEU A 223 13.36 4.78 -35.92
CA LEU A 223 13.38 6.20 -36.29
C LEU A 223 14.42 6.50 -37.36
N ASP A 224 15.60 5.88 -37.29
CA ASP A 224 16.65 6.00 -38.30
C ASP A 224 16.20 5.44 -39.66
N GLU A 225 15.53 4.29 -39.67
CA GLU A 225 14.99 3.69 -40.89
C GLU A 225 13.90 4.58 -41.50
N LEU A 226 13.02 5.16 -40.68
CA LEU A 226 12.02 6.13 -41.14
C LEU A 226 12.67 7.38 -41.75
N ALA A 227 13.73 7.90 -41.14
CA ALA A 227 14.45 9.09 -41.63
C ALA A 227 15.10 8.86 -42.99
N ARG A 228 15.53 7.62 -43.28
CA ARG A 228 16.08 7.22 -44.59
C ARG A 228 14.99 7.00 -45.64
N ASN A 229 13.86 6.41 -45.24
CA ASN A 229 12.77 6.08 -46.16
C ASN A 229 11.40 6.12 -45.47
N VAL A 230 10.52 6.99 -45.98
CA VAL A 230 9.12 7.03 -45.56
C VAL A 230 8.32 6.01 -46.37
N SER A 231 8.07 4.86 -45.76
CA SER A 231 7.23 3.78 -46.33
C SER A 231 6.07 3.44 -45.39
N THR A 232 5.01 2.80 -45.91
CA THR A 232 3.88 2.34 -45.08
C THR A 232 4.32 1.40 -43.96
N LYS A 233 5.26 0.49 -44.25
CA LYS A 233 5.86 -0.42 -43.27
C LYS A 233 6.58 0.34 -42.14
N ASN A 234 7.37 1.36 -42.48
CA ASN A 234 8.10 2.14 -41.47
C ASN A 234 7.16 2.98 -40.60
N LEU A 235 6.10 3.54 -41.20
CA LEU A 235 5.05 4.23 -40.44
C LEU A 235 4.27 3.28 -39.52
N GLU A 236 4.07 2.02 -39.91
CA GLU A 236 3.47 0.99 -39.04
C GLU A 236 4.38 0.67 -37.84
N HIS A 237 5.69 0.51 -38.06
CA HIS A 237 6.66 0.31 -36.97
C HIS A 237 6.64 1.50 -36.00
N VAL A 238 6.66 2.74 -36.50
CA VAL A 238 6.61 3.96 -35.68
C VAL A 238 5.28 4.07 -34.92
N ARG A 239 4.17 3.68 -35.54
CA ARG A 239 2.85 3.64 -34.87
C ARG A 239 2.85 2.62 -33.74
N SER A 240 3.44 1.44 -33.95
CA SER A 240 3.61 0.42 -32.91
C SER A 240 4.46 0.94 -31.76
N LEU A 241 5.60 1.57 -32.06
CA LEU A 241 6.48 2.20 -31.09
C LEU A 241 5.75 3.27 -30.26
N LYS A 242 5.03 4.18 -30.93
CA LYS A 242 4.20 5.19 -30.26
C LYS A 242 3.14 4.56 -29.35
N SER A 243 2.51 3.47 -29.79
CA SER A 243 1.53 2.75 -28.97
C SER A 243 2.16 2.13 -27.73
N ASN A 244 3.37 1.56 -27.85
CA ASN A 244 4.13 1.03 -26.72
C ASN A 244 4.54 2.13 -25.74
N LEU A 245 5.07 3.26 -26.25
CA LEU A 245 5.40 4.43 -25.45
C LEU A 245 4.18 4.96 -24.69
N THR A 246 3.05 5.11 -25.37
CA THR A 246 1.81 5.60 -24.73
C THR A 246 1.35 4.66 -23.62
N ARG A 247 1.46 3.34 -23.83
CA ARG A 247 1.11 2.33 -22.81
C ARG A 247 2.07 2.41 -21.61
N LEU A 248 3.37 2.54 -21.85
CA LEU A 248 4.38 2.64 -20.80
C LEU A 248 4.22 3.92 -19.97
N LEU A 249 4.02 5.06 -20.63
CA LEU A 249 3.73 6.34 -19.96
C LEU A 249 2.49 6.24 -19.07
N ALA A 250 1.42 5.60 -19.57
CA ALA A 250 0.20 5.41 -18.78
C ALA A 250 0.41 4.52 -17.55
N ARG A 251 1.31 3.53 -17.61
CA ARG A 251 1.67 2.65 -16.49
C ARG A 251 2.45 3.40 -15.40
N VAL A 252 3.53 4.07 -15.80
CA VAL A 252 4.33 4.93 -14.90
C VAL A 252 3.47 6.01 -14.24
N GLN A 253 2.61 6.65 -15.04
CA GLN A 253 1.72 7.68 -14.52
C GLN A 253 0.75 7.15 -13.47
N LYS A 254 0.19 5.95 -13.63
CA LYS A 254 -0.68 5.34 -12.60
C LYS A 254 0.06 5.07 -11.30
N VAL A 255 1.29 4.56 -11.36
CA VAL A 255 2.09 4.32 -10.15
C VAL A 255 2.38 5.65 -9.44
N ARG A 256 2.80 6.68 -10.19
CA ARG A 256 3.05 8.02 -9.64
C ARG A 256 1.79 8.62 -9.02
N ASP A 257 0.69 8.63 -9.77
CA ASP A 257 -0.57 9.26 -9.34
C ASP A 257 -1.13 8.56 -8.08
N GLU A 258 -0.97 7.24 -7.96
CA GLU A 258 -1.37 6.50 -6.75
C GLU A 258 -0.50 6.86 -5.54
N ILE A 259 0.83 6.97 -5.71
CA ILE A 259 1.73 7.38 -4.63
C ILE A 259 1.45 8.82 -4.21
N GLU A 260 1.25 9.73 -5.16
CA GLU A 260 0.90 11.13 -4.89
C GLU A 260 -0.43 11.21 -4.12
N HIS A 261 -1.46 10.50 -4.57
CA HIS A 261 -2.75 10.48 -3.89
C HIS A 261 -2.65 9.95 -2.45
N LEU A 262 -1.89 8.86 -2.25
CA LEU A 262 -1.66 8.30 -0.92
C LEU A 262 -0.93 9.30 -0.02
N LEU A 263 0.11 9.96 -0.52
CA LEU A 263 0.91 10.90 0.27
C LEU A 263 0.16 12.20 0.61
N ASP A 264 -0.81 12.60 -0.22
CA ASP A 264 -1.64 13.78 0.03
C ASP A 264 -2.71 13.55 1.11
N ASP A 265 -3.08 12.30 1.41
CA ASP A 265 -4.09 11.94 2.40
C ASP A 265 -3.47 11.44 3.72
N ASN A 266 -3.49 12.31 4.74
CA ASN A 266 -2.97 11.98 6.07
C ASN A 266 -3.73 10.86 6.78
N GLU A 267 -5.02 10.66 6.50
CA GLU A 267 -5.81 9.59 7.09
C GLU A 267 -5.35 8.25 6.53
N ASP A 268 -5.24 8.14 5.20
CA ASP A 268 -4.73 6.94 4.55
C ASP A 268 -3.28 6.62 4.96
N MET A 269 -2.42 7.63 5.04
CA MET A 269 -1.06 7.46 5.55
C MET A 269 -1.01 6.99 7.00
N ALA A 270 -1.88 7.50 7.87
CA ALA A 270 -1.98 7.03 9.25
C ALA A 270 -2.47 5.56 9.30
N HIS A 271 -3.30 5.15 8.34
CA HIS A 271 -3.76 3.78 8.23
C HIS A 271 -2.67 2.77 7.87
N LEU A 272 -1.59 3.21 7.23
CA LEU A 272 -0.46 2.34 6.89
C LEU A 272 0.42 1.92 8.07
N TYR A 273 0.34 2.56 9.25
CA TYR A 273 1.16 2.18 10.41
C TYR A 273 0.61 0.94 11.14
N LEU A 274 0.61 -0.20 10.46
CA LEU A 274 0.02 -1.45 10.92
C LEU A 274 0.71 -2.01 12.17
N THR A 275 2.04 -1.99 12.23
CA THR A 275 2.82 -2.49 13.38
C THR A 275 2.47 -1.70 14.64
N ARG A 276 2.39 -0.37 14.53
CA ARG A 276 2.02 0.50 15.65
C ARG A 276 0.59 0.21 16.13
N LYS A 277 -0.36 0.08 15.21
CA LYS A 277 -1.77 -0.19 15.55
C LYS A 277 -1.95 -1.53 16.24
N ARG A 278 -1.24 -2.56 15.76
CA ARG A 278 -1.22 -3.88 16.38
C ARG A 278 -0.76 -3.81 17.84
N ILE A 279 0.38 -3.16 18.10
CA ILE A 279 0.92 -3.01 19.47
C ILE A 279 -0.09 -2.29 20.38
N HIS A 280 -0.70 -1.22 19.87
CA HIS A 280 -1.71 -0.46 20.63
C HIS A 280 -2.95 -1.30 20.97
N ASN A 281 -3.46 -2.08 20.02
CA ASN A 281 -4.62 -2.95 20.22
C ASN A 281 -4.32 -4.06 21.26
N GLN A 282 -3.12 -4.64 21.22
CA GLN A 282 -2.71 -5.64 22.21
C GLN A 282 -2.63 -5.07 23.64
N GLN A 283 -2.19 -3.81 23.80
CA GLN A 283 -2.17 -3.15 25.10
C GLN A 283 -3.57 -2.88 25.64
N LEU A 284 -4.51 -2.47 24.78
CA LEU A 284 -5.92 -2.26 25.16
C LEU A 284 -6.59 -3.56 25.61
N GLU A 285 -6.35 -4.66 24.88
CA GLU A 285 -6.88 -5.99 25.25
C GLU A 285 -6.29 -6.48 26.59
N ALA A 286 -5.00 -6.24 26.85
CA ALA A 286 -4.36 -6.60 28.11
C ALA A 286 -4.89 -5.83 29.33
N VAL A 287 -5.34 -4.57 29.14
CA VAL A 287 -5.95 -3.77 30.22
C VAL A 287 -7.44 -4.11 30.42
N GLY A 288 -8.13 -4.52 29.36
CA GLY A 288 -9.54 -4.93 29.40
C GLY A 288 -9.80 -6.24 30.15
N ASP A 289 -8.85 -7.18 30.13
CA ASP A 289 -8.97 -8.48 30.81
C ASP A 289 -8.42 -8.45 32.26
N GLY A 290 -7.84 -7.32 32.69
CA GLY A 290 -7.29 -7.09 34.04
C GLY A 290 -8.31 -6.63 35.09
N SER A 291 -9.59 -6.45 34.72
CA SER A 291 -10.65 -6.01 35.66
C SER A 291 -11.31 -7.19 36.39
N ASN A 292 -10.51 -7.97 37.12
CA ASN A 292 -10.97 -8.73 38.28
C ASN A 292 -9.79 -9.09 39.18
N SER A 293 -9.25 -8.07 39.87
CA SER A 293 -8.62 -8.11 41.20
C SER A 293 -7.42 -7.16 41.27
N PHE A 294 -7.68 -5.90 41.62
CA PHE A 294 -6.68 -5.09 42.29
C PHE A 294 -7.22 -4.71 43.66
N ALA A 295 -6.74 -5.46 44.66
CA ALA A 295 -6.82 -5.04 46.04
C ALA A 295 -6.10 -3.68 46.15
N ILE A 296 -6.83 -2.69 46.68
CA ILE A 296 -6.33 -1.37 47.03
C ILE A 296 -5.22 -1.57 48.07
N VAL A 297 -3.96 -1.41 47.67
CA VAL A 297 -2.85 -1.24 48.61
C VAL A 297 -2.63 0.26 48.77
N PRO A 298 -2.78 0.84 49.98
CA PRO A 298 -2.58 2.27 50.20
C PRO A 298 -1.11 2.63 50.03
N LEU A 299 -0.85 3.68 49.24
CA LEU A 299 0.46 4.27 49.01
C LEU A 299 0.98 4.96 50.29
N PRO A 300 2.24 4.75 50.73
CA PRO A 300 2.80 5.47 51.87
C PRO A 300 3.13 6.92 51.51
N HIS A 301 2.70 7.82 52.39
CA HIS A 301 2.88 9.27 52.30
C HIS A 301 4.35 9.70 52.25
N LEU A 302 4.71 10.58 51.31
CA LEU A 302 5.94 11.38 51.36
C LEU A 302 5.63 12.83 51.77
N PRO A 303 6.54 13.48 52.53
CA PRO A 303 6.22 14.66 53.33
C PRO A 303 6.18 15.96 52.51
N ARG A 304 5.18 16.79 52.86
CA ARG A 304 5.02 18.20 52.45
C ARG A 304 6.20 19.04 52.91
N LEU A 305 6.94 19.63 51.98
CA LEU A 305 7.82 20.77 52.24
C LEU A 305 7.03 22.07 52.09
N SER A 306 6.80 22.74 53.22
CA SER A 306 6.27 24.10 53.30
C SER A 306 7.33 25.12 52.93
N SER A 307 7.00 26.07 52.06
CA SER A 307 7.72 27.34 51.95
C SER A 307 6.75 28.49 52.23
N LYS A 308 7.10 29.31 53.22
CA LYS A 308 6.35 30.50 53.63
C LYS A 308 6.94 31.74 52.96
N ARG A 309 6.02 32.64 52.60
CA ARG A 309 6.07 34.11 52.73
C ARG A 309 6.72 34.93 51.60
N SER A 310 5.89 35.66 50.87
CA SER A 310 5.63 37.12 51.02
C SER A 310 4.79 37.54 49.80
N GLY A 311 3.69 38.29 49.83
CA GLY A 311 3.12 39.16 50.85
C GLY A 311 3.06 40.60 50.32
N THR A 312 1.98 40.96 49.62
CA THR A 312 1.38 42.31 49.40
C THR A 312 0.27 42.10 48.35
N GLY A 313 -0.91 42.70 48.36
CA GLY A 313 -1.61 43.63 49.24
C GLY A 313 -2.99 43.83 48.56
N TRP A 314 -4.07 43.64 49.31
CA TRP A 314 -5.44 43.86 48.82
C TRP A 314 -5.84 45.30 49.15
N ASN A 315 -6.46 45.99 48.19
CA ASN A 315 -7.33 47.15 48.40
C ASN A 315 -8.36 47.13 47.25
N THR A 316 -9.63 46.88 47.58
CA THR A 316 -10.77 47.81 47.45
C THR A 316 -11.06 48.21 45.99
N GLU A 317 -12.26 48.07 45.42
CA GLU A 317 -13.57 48.52 45.89
C GLU A 317 -14.68 48.09 44.89
N GLN A 318 -15.87 47.81 45.43
CA GLN A 318 -17.23 48.14 44.95
C GLN A 318 -17.74 47.85 43.50
N ASP A 319 -18.86 47.11 43.51
CA ASP A 319 -20.18 47.43 42.93
C ASP A 319 -20.56 47.17 41.44
N ILE A 320 -21.62 46.34 41.28
CA ILE A 320 -22.90 46.46 40.52
C ILE A 320 -22.83 47.14 39.12
N VAL A 321 -23.42 46.71 37.99
CA VAL A 321 -24.79 46.28 37.61
C VAL A 321 -24.75 45.69 36.18
N CYS A 322 -25.69 44.80 35.87
CA CYS A 322 -26.16 44.44 34.53
C CYS A 322 -26.45 45.62 33.59
N ALA A 323 -26.11 45.46 32.30
CA ALA A 323 -26.95 45.76 31.14
C ALA A 323 -26.39 45.03 29.92
#